data_AF-A0A7S1EB79-F1
#
_entry.id   AF-A0A7S1EB79-F1
#
_cell.length_a   1.000
_cell.length_b   1.000
_cell.length_c   1.000
_cell.angle_alpha   90.00
_cell.angle_beta   90.00
_cell.angle_gamma   90.00
#
_symmetry.space_group_name_H-M   'P 1'
#
loop_
_entity.id
_entity.type
_entity.pdbx_description
1 polymer ?
#
loop_
_entity_poly.entity_id
_entity_poly.type
_entity_poly.pdbx_seq_one_letter_code
_entity_poly.pdbx_strand_id
1 'polypeptide(L)'
;MEVRVSAKPRMGQSTVYEVVVEGEGSGRCSKRWDDFEELYDSLELRYAEAVKDVPFPRYSTRKDQKKSAAVEDNRRHLESLLHKLLSHPSLGQDADLAAFLQLTRAPAPSRRPGDPSDTPAEELRSRPGPTPFTVAGKGGGGGGGLDEADEAEDEHGGLDEAD
;
A
#
# COMPACT_ATOMS: atom_id res chain seq x y z
N MET A 1 3.55 -12.27 12.04
CA MET A 1 3.57 -10.83 11.76
C MET A 1 3.12 -10.11 13.01
N GLU A 2 3.78 -9.03 13.37
CA GLU A 2 3.39 -8.19 14.51
C GLU A 2 2.68 -6.94 14.00
N VAL A 3 1.53 -6.61 14.59
CA VAL A 3 0.73 -5.43 14.23
C VAL A 3 0.58 -4.56 15.46
N ARG A 4 0.87 -3.27 15.33
CA ARG A 4 0.66 -2.28 16.38
C ARG A 4 -0.22 -1.16 15.84
N VAL A 5 -1.28 -0.83 16.57
CA VAL A 5 -2.16 0.30 16.24
C VAL A 5 -2.08 1.31 17.36
N SER A 6 -1.86 2.58 17.03
CA SER A 6 -1.94 3.69 17.97
C SER A 6 -3.03 4.67 17.54
N ALA A 7 -3.74 5.25 18.51
CA ALA A 7 -4.81 6.20 18.23
C ALA A 7 -4.37 7.62 18.56
N LYS A 8 -4.56 8.54 17.62
CA LYS A 8 -4.29 9.97 17.77
C LYS A 8 -5.61 10.75 17.67
N PRO A 9 -6.33 10.92 18.79
CA PRO A 9 -7.51 11.77 18.80
C PRO A 9 -7.09 13.22 18.56
N ARG A 10 -7.75 13.90 17.63
CA ARG A 10 -7.56 15.33 17.38
C ARG A 10 -8.78 16.11 17.85
N MET A 11 -8.56 17.24 18.51
CA MET A 11 -9.68 18.09 18.96
C MET A 11 -10.43 18.63 17.75
N GLY A 12 -11.76 18.45 17.74
CA GLY A 12 -12.62 18.89 16.64
C GLY A 12 -12.50 18.09 15.34
N GLN A 13 -11.76 16.98 15.33
CA GLN A 13 -11.57 16.13 14.14
C GLN A 13 -11.74 14.65 14.48
N SER A 14 -11.94 13.82 13.44
CA SER A 14 -11.97 12.36 13.56
C SER A 14 -10.64 11.81 14.09
N THR A 15 -10.70 10.70 14.83
CA THR A 15 -9.51 10.00 15.32
C THR A 15 -8.73 9.39 14.15
N VAL A 16 -7.43 9.64 14.12
CA VAL A 16 -6.52 8.97 13.17
C VAL A 16 -5.84 7.81 13.88
N TYR A 17 -5.80 6.65 13.25
CA TYR A 17 -5.11 5.46 13.72
C TYR A 17 -3.83 5.26 12.92
N GLU A 18 -2.70 5.20 13.61
CA GLU A 18 -1.43 4.85 12.99
C GLU A 18 -1.20 3.36 13.15
N VAL A 19 -1.03 2.69 12.03
CA VAL A 19 -0.79 1.25 11.96
C VAL A 19 0.66 1.02 11.59
N VAL A 20 1.33 0.14 12.34
CA VAL A 20 2.67 -0.34 12.07
C VAL A 20 2.60 -1.86 11.97
N VAL A 21 3.09 -2.42 10.86
CA VAL A 21 3.20 -3.85 10.64
C VAL A 21 4.67 -4.22 10.51
N GLU A 22 5.11 -5.23 11.26
CA GLU A 22 6.48 -5.76 11.26
C GLU A 22 6.50 -7.27 10.97
N GLY A 23 7.47 -7.74 10.18
CA GLY A 23 7.62 -9.14 9.81
C GLY A 23 8.11 -9.34 8.38
N GLU A 24 7.48 -10.25 7.63
CA GLU A 24 7.84 -10.60 6.24
C GLU A 24 7.59 -9.45 5.25
N GLY A 25 6.70 -8.53 5.61
CA GLY A 25 6.58 -7.20 5.03
C GLY A 25 6.51 -6.18 6.16
N SER A 26 7.06 -5.00 5.91
CA SER A 26 6.94 -3.87 6.83
C SER A 26 6.16 -2.75 6.16
N GLY A 27 5.31 -2.10 6.95
CA GLY A 27 4.46 -1.01 6.48
C GLY A 27 4.08 -0.11 7.64
N ARG A 28 3.89 1.18 7.32
CA ARG A 28 3.35 2.16 8.25
C ARG A 28 2.36 3.04 7.51
N CYS A 29 1.14 3.11 8.00
CA CYS A 29 0.12 3.99 7.43
C CYS A 29 -0.68 4.71 8.52
N SER A 30 -1.41 5.75 8.12
CA SER A 30 -2.33 6.49 8.98
C SER A 30 -3.70 6.47 8.33
N LYS A 31 -4.70 5.98 9.06
CA LYS A 31 -6.04 5.69 8.55
C LYS A 31 -7.10 6.14 9.55
N ARG A 32 -8.25 6.57 9.05
CA ARG A 32 -9.46 6.83 9.85
C ARG A 32 -10.27 5.55 9.97
N TRP A 33 -11.24 5.53 10.89
CA TRP A 33 -12.15 4.41 11.05
C TRP A 33 -12.85 4.04 9.74
N ASP A 34 -13.35 5.06 9.04
CA ASP A 34 -14.07 4.90 7.77
C ASP A 34 -13.21 4.20 6.71
N ASP A 35 -11.90 4.49 6.66
CA ASP A 35 -11.00 3.83 5.71
C ASP A 35 -10.89 2.30 5.99
N PHE A 36 -11.04 1.86 7.24
CA PHE A 36 -11.07 0.43 7.59
C PHE A 36 -12.41 -0.22 7.20
N GLU A 37 -13.52 0.51 7.32
CA GLU A 37 -14.84 0.05 6.87
C GLU A 37 -14.82 -0.17 5.36
N GLU A 38 -14.31 0.79 4.58
CA GLU A 38 -14.21 0.66 3.11
C GLU A 38 -13.35 -0.54 2.68
N LEU A 39 -12.21 -0.76 3.36
CA LEU A 39 -11.38 -1.94 3.10
C LEU A 39 -12.15 -3.23 3.42
N TYR A 40 -12.86 -3.25 4.55
CA TYR A 40 -13.58 -4.43 4.99
C TYR A 40 -14.73 -4.78 4.05
N ASP A 41 -15.49 -3.79 3.58
CA ASP A 41 -16.58 -3.98 2.61
C ASP A 41 -16.04 -4.58 1.29
N SER A 42 -14.88 -4.09 0.83
CA SER A 42 -14.19 -4.65 -0.34
C SER A 42 -13.75 -6.11 -0.14
N LEU A 43 -13.30 -6.47 1.08
CA LEU A 43 -12.94 -7.84 1.42
C LEU A 43 -14.18 -8.73 1.58
N GLU A 44 -15.26 -8.23 2.17
CA GLU A 44 -16.53 -8.96 2.33
C GLU A 44 -17.12 -9.34 0.97
N LEU A 45 -17.07 -8.44 -0.01
CA LEU A 45 -17.56 -8.70 -1.36
C LEU A 45 -16.80 -9.84 -2.07
N ARG A 46 -15.48 -9.93 -1.86
CA ARG A 46 -14.61 -10.93 -2.52
C ARG A 46 -14.46 -12.23 -1.75
N TYR A 47 -14.53 -12.16 -0.43
CA TYR A 47 -14.20 -13.24 0.49
C TYR A 47 -15.30 -13.46 1.55
N ALA A 48 -16.56 -13.35 1.15
CA ALA A 48 -17.73 -13.42 2.03
C ALA A 48 -17.71 -14.61 3.02
N GLU A 49 -17.17 -15.77 2.63
CA GLU A 49 -17.05 -16.92 3.54
C GLU A 49 -15.93 -16.76 4.57
N ALA A 50 -14.77 -16.24 4.17
CA ALA A 50 -13.62 -16.04 5.07
C ALA A 50 -13.85 -14.88 6.05
N VAL A 51 -14.61 -13.88 5.62
CA VAL A 51 -14.89 -12.67 6.41
C VAL A 51 -15.90 -12.94 7.53
N LYS A 52 -16.73 -13.99 7.43
CA LYS A 52 -17.64 -14.43 8.53
C LYS A 52 -16.90 -14.74 9.82
N ASP A 53 -15.70 -15.31 9.72
CA ASP A 53 -14.86 -15.66 10.88
C ASP A 53 -14.12 -14.45 11.47
N VAL A 54 -14.09 -13.33 10.72
CA VAL A 54 -13.39 -12.10 11.07
C VAL A 54 -14.36 -10.92 10.98
N PRO A 55 -15.34 -10.80 11.91
CA PRO A 55 -16.33 -9.72 11.87
C PRO A 55 -15.69 -8.35 12.09
N PHE A 56 -16.17 -7.33 11.36
CA PHE A 56 -15.77 -5.95 11.59
C PHE A 56 -16.26 -5.48 12.97
N PRO A 57 -15.40 -4.82 13.77
CA PRO A 57 -15.79 -4.37 15.10
C PRO A 57 -16.77 -3.21 15.04
N ARG A 58 -17.62 -3.08 16.06
CA ARG A 58 -18.51 -1.93 16.20
C ARG A 58 -17.75 -0.71 16.70
N TYR A 59 -18.00 0.45 16.08
CA TYR A 59 -17.44 1.72 16.55
C TYR A 59 -18.01 2.10 17.92
N SER A 60 -17.13 2.24 18.92
CA SER A 60 -17.47 2.71 20.25
C SER A 60 -17.57 4.25 20.24
N THR A 61 -18.77 4.78 20.48
CA THR A 61 -19.01 6.19 20.77
C THR A 61 -19.36 6.36 22.26
N ARG A 62 -18.72 7.33 22.91
CA ARG A 62 -19.04 7.71 24.31
C ARG A 62 -19.01 9.23 24.44
N LYS A 63 -19.91 9.78 25.28
CA LYS A 63 -19.90 11.20 25.67
C LYS A 63 -18.57 11.58 26.34
N ASP A 64 -18.20 12.85 26.21
CA ASP A 64 -16.85 13.41 26.35
C ASP A 64 -15.98 12.89 27.51
N GLN A 65 -16.55 12.66 28.69
CA GLN A 65 -15.81 12.12 29.85
C GLN A 65 -15.25 10.70 29.64
N LYS A 66 -15.78 9.94 28.67
CA LYS A 66 -15.34 8.58 28.33
C LYS A 66 -14.82 8.48 26.89
N LYS A 67 -14.53 9.61 26.23
CA LYS A 67 -14.06 9.64 24.85
C LYS A 67 -12.71 8.93 24.68
N SER A 68 -11.78 9.11 25.62
CA SER A 68 -10.50 8.41 25.62
C SER A 68 -10.65 6.89 25.73
N ALA A 69 -11.54 6.43 26.61
CA ALA A 69 -11.83 5.00 26.76
C ALA A 69 -12.45 4.40 25.49
N ALA A 70 -13.35 5.13 24.81
CA ALA A 70 -13.93 4.71 23.55
C ALA A 70 -12.88 4.61 22.43
N VAL A 71 -11.98 5.60 22.36
CA VAL A 71 -10.88 5.61 21.39
C VAL A 71 -9.94 4.43 21.61
N GLU A 72 -9.60 4.09 22.86
CA GLU A 72 -8.76 2.93 23.13
C GLU A 72 -9.44 1.59 22.88
N ASP A 73 -10.75 1.52 23.08
CA ASP A 73 -11.54 0.36 22.72
C ASP A 73 -11.52 0.13 21.20
N ASN A 74 -11.76 1.20 20.43
CA ASN A 74 -11.67 1.17 18.98
C ASN A 74 -10.27 0.79 18.50
N ARG A 75 -9.22 1.33 19.12
CA ARG A 75 -7.82 0.98 18.81
C ARG A 75 -7.57 -0.52 18.97
N ARG A 76 -8.00 -1.11 20.10
CA ARG A 76 -7.85 -2.55 20.37
C ARG A 76 -8.65 -3.41 19.39
N HIS A 77 -9.85 -2.96 19.04
CA HIS A 77 -10.69 -3.63 18.06
C HIS A 77 -10.03 -3.66 16.67
N LEU A 78 -9.49 -2.54 16.21
CA LEU A 78 -8.77 -2.46 14.93
C LEU A 78 -7.49 -3.30 14.93
N GLU A 79 -6.73 -3.29 16.03
CA GLU A 79 -5.54 -4.14 16.17
C GLU A 79 -5.90 -5.62 16.08
N SER A 80 -6.96 -6.06 16.77
CA SER A 80 -7.44 -7.43 16.71
C SER A 80 -7.96 -7.81 15.32
N LEU A 81 -8.69 -6.91 14.66
CA LEU A 81 -9.16 -7.10 13.29
C LEU A 81 -8.00 -7.35 12.34
N LEU A 82 -7.01 -6.46 12.33
CA LEU A 82 -5.83 -6.57 11.46
C LEU A 82 -5.02 -7.84 11.74
N HIS A 83 -4.88 -8.21 13.01
CA HIS A 83 -4.22 -9.46 13.38
C HIS A 83 -4.96 -10.66 12.79
N LYS A 84 -6.29 -10.71 12.86
CA LYS A 84 -7.10 -11.79 12.27
C LYS A 84 -7.03 -11.81 10.74
N LEU A 85 -7.14 -10.65 10.09
CA LEU A 85 -7.05 -10.54 8.63
C LEU A 85 -5.70 -11.02 8.11
N LEU A 86 -4.59 -10.61 8.73
CA LEU A 86 -3.24 -11.02 8.33
C LEU A 86 -2.91 -12.47 8.69
N SER A 87 -3.56 -13.03 9.72
CA SER A 87 -3.40 -14.44 10.09
C SER A 87 -4.16 -15.38 9.15
N HIS A 88 -5.14 -14.87 8.40
CA HIS A 88 -5.97 -15.68 7.52
C HIS A 88 -5.25 -15.92 6.18
N PRO A 89 -5.15 -17.17 5.69
CA PRO A 89 -4.35 -17.51 4.51
C PRO A 89 -4.83 -16.82 3.22
N SER A 90 -6.14 -16.64 3.06
CA SER A 90 -6.74 -16.01 1.87
C SER A 90 -6.78 -14.48 1.93
N LEU A 91 -6.90 -13.90 3.13
CA LEU A 91 -7.07 -12.45 3.30
C LEU A 91 -5.72 -11.76 3.46
N GLY A 92 -4.76 -12.40 4.14
CA GLY A 92 -3.42 -11.86 4.36
C GLY A 92 -2.59 -11.66 3.09
N GLN A 93 -2.97 -12.34 2.00
CA GLN A 93 -2.32 -12.21 0.68
C GLN A 93 -3.07 -11.27 -0.27
N ASP A 94 -4.18 -10.67 0.17
CA ASP A 94 -4.97 -9.77 -0.67
C ASP A 94 -4.18 -8.49 -1.01
N ALA A 95 -4.29 -8.07 -2.27
CA ALA A 95 -3.57 -6.92 -2.78
C ALA A 95 -4.05 -5.60 -2.18
N ASP A 96 -5.34 -5.46 -1.88
CA ASP A 96 -5.89 -4.25 -1.28
C ASP A 96 -5.52 -4.16 0.20
N LEU A 97 -5.52 -5.28 0.92
CA LEU A 97 -4.99 -5.32 2.29
C LEU A 97 -3.51 -4.92 2.33
N ALA A 98 -2.70 -5.45 1.41
CA ALA A 98 -1.28 -5.11 1.30
C ALA A 98 -1.06 -3.63 0.93
N ALA A 99 -1.84 -3.10 -0.03
CA ALA A 99 -1.77 -1.70 -0.44
C ALA A 99 -2.24 -0.75 0.68
N PHE A 100 -3.31 -1.11 1.38
CA PHE A 100 -3.86 -0.35 2.49
C PHE A 100 -2.87 -0.20 3.65
N LEU A 101 -2.19 -1.29 3.98
CA LEU A 101 -1.15 -1.35 5.02
C LEU A 101 0.22 -0.85 4.54
N GLN A 102 0.33 -0.50 3.25
CA GLN A 102 1.59 -0.10 2.60
C GLN A 102 2.70 -1.11 2.86
N LEU A 103 2.37 -2.40 2.77
CA LEU A 103 3.32 -3.48 2.99
C LEU A 103 4.36 -3.46 1.86
N THR A 104 5.52 -2.90 2.16
CA THR A 104 6.69 -3.11 1.33
C THR A 104 7.22 -4.50 1.65
N ARG A 105 7.01 -5.45 0.73
CA ARG A 105 7.73 -6.72 0.80
C ARG A 105 9.20 -6.38 0.62
N ALA A 106 10.04 -6.78 1.57
CA ALA A 106 11.48 -6.59 1.43
C ALA A 106 11.88 -7.16 0.05
N PRO A 107 12.61 -6.41 -0.79
CA PRO A 107 13.17 -7.02 -1.99
C PRO A 107 13.93 -8.25 -1.53
N ALA A 108 13.63 -9.42 -2.12
CA ALA A 108 14.38 -10.64 -1.89
C ALA A 108 15.86 -10.25 -1.86
N PRO A 109 16.67 -10.72 -0.89
CA PRO A 109 18.06 -10.30 -0.79
C PRO A 109 18.66 -10.49 -2.16
N SER A 110 18.95 -9.38 -2.84
CA SER A 110 19.53 -9.42 -4.17
C SER A 110 20.76 -10.28 -4.02
N ARG A 111 20.71 -11.53 -4.51
CA ARG A 111 21.91 -12.29 -4.82
C ARG A 111 22.66 -11.36 -5.75
N ARG A 112 23.65 -10.67 -5.19
CA ARG A 112 24.53 -9.82 -5.96
C ARG A 112 25.08 -10.71 -7.07
N PRO A 113 24.86 -10.39 -8.35
CA PRO A 113 25.67 -10.97 -9.41
C PRO A 113 27.01 -10.25 -9.30
N GLY A 114 27.91 -10.76 -8.46
CA GLY A 114 29.16 -10.09 -8.14
C GLY A 114 29.82 -10.54 -6.85
N ASP A 115 29.85 -11.84 -6.58
CA ASP A 115 30.86 -12.41 -5.68
C ASP A 115 32.01 -12.95 -6.54
N PRO A 116 33.14 -12.23 -6.67
CA PRO A 116 34.32 -12.72 -7.36
C PRO A 116 35.31 -13.43 -6.41
N SER A 117 34.85 -14.02 -5.30
CA SER A 117 35.75 -14.59 -4.29
C SER A 117 35.81 -16.11 -4.26
N ASP A 118 35.54 -16.78 -5.39
CA ASP A 118 35.87 -18.19 -5.61
C ASP A 118 36.79 -18.31 -6.83
N THR A 119 38.06 -18.00 -6.62
CA THR A 119 39.15 -18.38 -7.52
C THR A 119 39.62 -19.79 -7.19
N PRO A 120 39.48 -20.75 -8.10
CA PRO A 120 40.51 -21.73 -8.36
C PRO A 120 41.39 -21.28 -9.54
N ALA A 121 42.66 -21.59 -9.39
CA ALA A 121 43.82 -21.10 -10.13
C ALA A 121 43.84 -21.33 -11.65
N GLU A 122 44.71 -20.53 -12.29
CA GLU A 122 45.44 -20.78 -13.56
C GLU A 122 44.57 -20.88 -14.83
N GLU A 123 44.91 -20.35 -15.99
CA GLU A 123 46.20 -20.11 -16.62
C GLU A 123 45.93 -19.27 -17.90
N LEU A 124 46.95 -18.55 -18.39
CA LEU A 124 47.18 -18.29 -19.83
C LEU A 124 46.13 -17.49 -20.63
N ARG A 125 46.42 -16.19 -20.83
CA ARG A 125 47.05 -15.70 -22.08
C ARG A 125 47.05 -14.17 -22.15
N SER A 126 48.26 -13.65 -22.02
CA SER A 126 48.72 -12.37 -22.52
C SER A 126 48.28 -12.15 -23.97
N ARG A 127 47.47 -11.12 -24.27
CA ARG A 127 47.54 -10.34 -25.52
C ARG A 127 47.05 -8.90 -25.27
N PRO A 128 47.74 -7.86 -25.76
CA PRO A 128 47.30 -6.47 -25.66
C PRO A 128 46.27 -6.14 -26.75
N GLY A 129 45.17 -5.48 -26.37
CA GLY A 129 44.16 -4.96 -27.30
C GLY A 129 44.36 -3.45 -27.56
N PRO A 130 44.07 -2.95 -28.78
CA PRO A 130 44.51 -1.65 -29.27
C PRO A 130 43.65 -0.47 -28.80
N THR A 131 44.24 0.73 -28.94
CA THR A 131 43.84 2.06 -28.46
C THR A 131 42.61 2.70 -29.15
N PRO A 132 42.07 3.82 -28.62
CA PRO A 132 40.74 4.32 -28.92
C PRO A 132 40.76 5.53 -29.85
N PHE A 133 40.37 5.41 -31.12
CA PHE A 133 39.89 6.54 -31.93
C PHE A 133 39.09 6.01 -33.12
N THR A 134 37.78 6.29 -33.18
CA THR A 134 37.04 6.58 -34.44
C THR A 134 35.75 7.31 -34.09
N VAL A 135 35.67 8.57 -34.50
CA VAL A 135 34.45 9.39 -34.60
C VAL A 135 33.93 9.27 -36.03
N ALA A 136 32.63 9.02 -36.22
CA ALA A 136 31.79 9.61 -37.28
C ALA A 136 30.40 8.98 -37.28
N GLY A 137 29.35 9.79 -37.41
CA GLY A 137 28.01 9.29 -37.77
C GLY A 137 26.88 10.23 -37.40
N LYS A 138 26.47 11.07 -38.36
CA LYS A 138 25.49 12.16 -38.25
C LYS A 138 24.21 11.79 -39.00
N GLY A 139 23.05 12.06 -38.40
CA GLY A 139 21.72 12.09 -39.02
C GLY A 139 20.66 12.25 -37.93
N GLY A 140 19.69 13.17 -37.96
CA GLY A 140 19.22 14.05 -39.00
C GLY A 140 17.73 13.82 -39.28
N GLY A 141 16.85 14.54 -38.56
CA GLY A 141 15.62 15.15 -39.11
C GLY A 141 14.30 14.38 -39.14
N GLY A 142 13.21 15.16 -38.94
CA GLY A 142 11.81 14.86 -39.30
C GLY A 142 10.97 14.42 -38.10
N GLY A 143 10.07 15.22 -37.52
CA GLY A 143 8.81 15.75 -38.10
C GLY A 143 7.66 14.91 -37.49
N GLY A 144 6.49 15.38 -37.08
CA GLY A 144 5.76 16.63 -37.15
C GLY A 144 4.26 16.28 -36.97
N GLY A 145 3.46 17.16 -36.37
CA GLY A 145 1.98 17.16 -36.39
C GLY A 145 1.29 16.12 -35.48
N LEU A 146 0.07 16.27 -34.96
CA LEU A 146 -1.09 17.17 -35.10
C LEU A 146 -1.85 17.05 -33.74
N ASP A 147 -2.37 18.08 -33.07
CA ASP A 147 -3.52 18.96 -33.37
C ASP A 147 -4.91 18.38 -32.96
N GLU A 148 -5.64 19.24 -32.21
CA GLU A 148 -7.10 19.38 -31.99
C GLU A 148 -8.04 18.25 -31.49
N ALA A 149 -8.80 18.60 -30.43
CA ALA A 149 -10.26 18.46 -30.20
C ALA A 149 -10.49 18.45 -28.66
N ASP A 150 -11.03 19.47 -27.97
CA ASP A 150 -12.29 20.23 -28.09
C ASP A 150 -13.56 19.43 -27.68
N GLU A 151 -14.54 20.17 -27.13
CA GLU A 151 -15.85 19.79 -26.53
C GLU A 151 -15.78 19.25 -25.08
N ALA A 152 -16.11 19.98 -24.00
CA ALA A 152 -17.16 20.96 -23.67
C ALA A 152 -18.57 20.38 -23.53
N GLU A 153 -19.25 20.82 -22.46
CA GLU A 153 -20.70 20.73 -22.16
C GLU A 153 -21.18 19.31 -21.79
N ASP A 154 -22.17 19.02 -20.96
CA ASP A 154 -23.12 19.71 -20.06
C ASP A 154 -23.66 18.52 -19.19
N GLU A 155 -24.22 18.61 -18.00
CA GLU A 155 -25.52 19.20 -17.70
C GLU A 155 -25.77 19.06 -16.19
N HIS A 156 -26.26 20.14 -15.59
CA HIS A 156 -26.77 20.23 -14.23
C HIS A 156 -28.09 19.46 -14.09
N GLY A 157 -28.09 18.32 -13.39
CA GLY A 157 -29.30 17.62 -12.99
C GLY A 157 -29.80 18.03 -11.60
N GLY A 158 -30.43 19.21 -11.51
CA GLY A 158 -31.27 19.58 -10.37
C GLY A 158 -32.71 19.11 -10.61
N LEU A 159 -33.26 18.34 -9.68
CA LEU A 159 -34.71 18.11 -9.51
C LEU A 159 -34.93 18.04 -8.00
N ASP A 160 -35.33 19.14 -7.38
CA ASP A 160 -36.69 19.68 -7.24
C ASP A 160 -37.41 19.08 -6.02
N GLU A 161 -37.79 20.02 -5.18
CA GLU A 161 -38.38 19.92 -3.86
C GLU A 161 -39.89 19.98 -4.04
N ALA A 162 -40.65 18.99 -3.55
CA ALA A 162 -42.11 19.13 -3.47
C ALA A 162 -42.71 18.23 -2.38
N ASP A 163 -43.20 18.94 -1.34
CA ASP A 163 -44.27 18.67 -0.36
C ASP A 163 -44.12 17.51 0.64
#